data_AF-A0A7E5VTN7-F1
#
_entry.id   AF-A0A7E5VTN7-F1
#
_cell.length_a   1.000
_cell.length_b   1.000
_cell.length_c   1.000
_cell.angle_alpha   90.00
_cell.angle_beta   90.00
_cell.angle_gamma   90.00
#
_symmetry.space_group_name_H-M   'P 1'
#
loop_
_entity.id
_entity.type
_entity.pdbx_description
1 polymer ?
#
loop_
_entity_poly.entity_id
_entity_poly.type
_entity_poly.pdbx_seq_one_letter_code
_entity_poly.pdbx_strand_id
1 'polypeptide(L)'
;MLLLFSIASVLSLALGQLQTPEVTIRQGKVIGSVASDGRYYEFHGIPYADSTSGIHRFKAPLPAPNFQSDFIANRKDIKCVRPLGVGYEGTEDCLVANIFTESISVTSQLPVMVWIKGKEFDKTHEEDLSFKNFVDKGIVVVSLNYRESVLGFLCLGTENAPGNAGLKDIIAGLKWVQENIAQFGGNPNEITLFGHGSGAAAVDLVTLSPMAEGLVHRAISQSGNAMAPWAVSRDNLKYAIQVAEGLGHVVTNVKELSNIFTRTSVAALMGIINELELTDNSLAFSPCIEKPDLENVEPFLTKTPKQIIDDGTFLQIPVIIGFVHNEGTIRAEEAFNDDWLTRMEESFTDFLQPDLQFSGDADEASVAERIKHFYFGDDSINLSHIGQYIKYHGHTMIMISSVREARNRASQSSVTTPTYLYQYSYKGTLGVELEDPLNLDSAAHSDELAYLFYTGTTGQAPERDLAVRDILVERWSNFAKTGEPTSTTSDIVWRPFTAVNSYFLHILADTDIGTRSSLESSLVNPYGTDIFFWEDIYSKHFLDAESSWVITDRNEDENDPTTAAPTTAAPPTDAPATDAPAATTPAPDGDATTEAPSSASTAVGYTLLIVTLFTLLSHLHSSQLLS
;
A
#
# COMPACT_ATOMS: atom_id res chain seq x y z
N MET A 1 17.61 -59.12 -30.66
CA MET A 1 17.71 -57.87 -31.46
C MET A 1 16.37 -57.16 -31.66
N LEU A 2 15.24 -57.87 -31.81
CA LEU A 2 13.91 -57.26 -31.93
C LEU A 2 13.31 -56.66 -30.63
N LEU A 3 13.75 -57.11 -29.45
CA LEU A 3 13.27 -56.56 -28.16
C LEU A 3 13.88 -55.19 -27.80
N LEU A 4 15.09 -54.90 -28.28
CA LEU A 4 15.78 -53.63 -28.00
C LEU A 4 15.23 -52.45 -28.83
N PHE A 5 14.70 -52.72 -30.03
CA PHE A 5 14.04 -51.70 -30.85
C PHE A 5 12.63 -51.34 -30.35
N SER A 6 11.96 -52.27 -29.67
CA SER A 6 10.63 -52.04 -29.11
C SER A 6 10.70 -51.21 -27.81
N ILE A 7 11.75 -51.40 -27.00
CA ILE A 7 11.99 -50.56 -25.80
C ILE A 7 12.47 -49.15 -26.20
N ALA A 8 13.25 -49.00 -27.27
CA ALA A 8 13.65 -47.69 -27.79
C ALA A 8 12.47 -46.89 -28.39
N SER A 9 11.51 -47.56 -29.06
CA SER A 9 10.30 -46.88 -29.56
C SER A 9 9.30 -46.53 -28.45
N VAL A 10 9.25 -47.30 -27.36
CA VAL A 10 8.39 -46.97 -26.21
C VAL A 10 9.03 -45.90 -25.30
N LEU A 11 10.36 -45.82 -25.22
CA LEU A 11 11.03 -44.70 -24.53
C LEU A 11 11.01 -43.39 -25.32
N SER A 12 10.95 -43.42 -26.65
CA SER A 12 10.78 -42.22 -27.48
C SER A 12 9.35 -41.67 -27.50
N LEU A 13 8.38 -42.40 -26.95
CA LEU A 13 6.98 -41.97 -26.84
C LEU A 13 6.57 -41.50 -25.42
N ALA A 14 7.51 -41.50 -24.46
CA ALA A 14 7.28 -41.07 -23.07
C ALA A 14 8.13 -39.87 -22.62
N LEU A 15 8.89 -39.27 -23.54
CA LEU A 15 9.39 -37.91 -23.41
C LEU A 15 8.61 -37.06 -24.41
N GLY A 16 7.34 -36.80 -24.10
CA GLY A 16 6.73 -35.60 -24.68
C GLY A 16 7.61 -34.45 -24.24
N GLN A 17 8.45 -33.92 -25.15
CA GLN A 17 9.07 -32.62 -24.94
C GLN A 17 7.91 -31.71 -24.57
N LEU A 18 7.82 -31.27 -23.32
CA LEU A 18 6.94 -30.17 -22.97
C LEU A 18 7.42 -29.04 -23.86
N GLN A 19 6.65 -28.80 -24.92
CA GLN A 19 6.96 -27.79 -25.91
C GLN A 19 7.04 -26.49 -25.14
N THR A 20 8.19 -25.81 -25.24
CA THR A 20 8.38 -24.51 -24.61
C THR A 20 7.18 -23.64 -25.01
N PRO A 21 6.43 -23.08 -24.06
CA PRO A 21 5.23 -22.33 -24.39
C PRO A 21 5.63 -21.04 -25.12
N GLU A 22 5.09 -20.86 -26.32
CA GLU A 22 5.35 -19.70 -27.17
C GLU A 22 4.04 -19.01 -27.52
N VAL A 23 3.99 -17.69 -27.34
CA VAL A 23 2.84 -16.85 -27.70
C VAL A 23 3.31 -15.63 -28.48
N THR A 24 2.47 -15.14 -29.39
CA THR A 24 2.75 -13.91 -30.15
C THR A 24 1.81 -12.82 -29.67
N ILE A 25 2.36 -11.81 -29.00
CA ILE A 25 1.63 -10.63 -28.53
C ILE A 25 1.92 -9.43 -29.46
N ARG A 26 1.30 -8.28 -29.19
CA ARG A 26 1.47 -7.08 -30.01
C ARG A 26 2.93 -6.64 -30.16
N GLN A 27 3.71 -6.79 -29.10
CA GLN A 27 5.13 -6.39 -29.01
C GLN A 27 6.07 -7.37 -29.74
N GLY A 28 5.64 -8.61 -30.00
CA GLY A 28 6.47 -9.65 -30.59
C GLY A 28 6.23 -11.03 -29.98
N LYS A 29 7.10 -11.98 -30.29
CA LYS A 29 7.04 -13.35 -29.78
C LYS A 29 7.59 -13.41 -28.36
N VAL A 30 6.89 -14.10 -27.47
CA VAL A 30 7.24 -14.33 -26.07
C VAL A 30 7.36 -15.82 -25.81
N ILE A 31 8.45 -16.23 -25.19
CA ILE A 31 8.77 -17.60 -24.84
C ILE A 31 8.76 -17.74 -23.32
N GLY A 32 7.87 -18.57 -22.79
CA GLY A 32 7.74 -18.86 -21.37
C GLY A 32 8.34 -20.20 -20.96
N SER A 33 7.90 -20.69 -19.81
CA SER A 33 8.29 -22.00 -19.26
C SER A 33 7.07 -22.73 -18.68
N VAL A 34 7.26 -24.01 -18.38
CA VAL A 34 6.32 -24.78 -17.57
C VAL A 34 6.71 -24.60 -16.11
N ALA A 35 5.72 -24.37 -15.26
CA ALA A 35 5.91 -24.15 -13.83
C ALA A 35 6.55 -25.35 -13.14
N SER A 36 7.37 -25.08 -12.12
CA SER A 36 8.05 -26.13 -11.35
C SER A 36 7.14 -26.84 -10.35
N ASP A 37 6.08 -26.18 -9.89
CA ASP A 37 5.14 -26.63 -8.87
C ASP A 37 3.81 -27.18 -9.46
N GLY A 38 3.68 -27.23 -10.78
CA GLY A 38 2.46 -27.70 -11.44
C GLY A 38 2.58 -27.91 -12.95
N ARG A 39 1.49 -28.38 -13.57
CA ARG A 39 1.40 -28.53 -15.03
C ARG A 39 0.69 -27.34 -15.65
N TYR A 40 1.27 -26.16 -15.49
CA TYR A 40 0.78 -24.91 -16.08
C TYR A 40 1.95 -24.10 -16.64
N TYR A 41 1.65 -23.05 -17.41
CA TYR A 41 2.63 -22.19 -18.06
C TYR A 41 2.83 -20.91 -17.26
N GLU A 42 4.08 -20.46 -17.23
CA GLU A 42 4.48 -19.22 -16.60
C GLU A 42 5.34 -18.36 -17.55
N PHE A 43 5.08 -17.06 -17.54
CA PHE A 43 5.80 -16.06 -18.31
C PHE A 43 6.15 -14.90 -17.38
N HIS A 44 7.44 -14.66 -17.16
CA HIS A 44 7.91 -13.68 -16.18
C HIS A 44 8.56 -12.46 -16.81
N GLY A 45 8.19 -11.32 -16.27
CA GLY A 45 8.84 -10.04 -16.50
C GLY A 45 8.61 -9.49 -17.90
N ILE A 46 7.41 -9.64 -18.49
CA ILE A 46 7.09 -9.06 -19.79
C ILE A 46 6.86 -7.55 -19.60
N PRO A 47 7.61 -6.64 -20.25
CA PRO A 47 7.39 -5.20 -20.07
C PRO A 47 6.04 -4.80 -20.65
N TYR A 48 5.18 -4.20 -19.82
CA TYR A 48 3.87 -3.68 -20.27
C TYR A 48 3.90 -2.17 -20.54
N ALA A 49 5.01 -1.51 -20.19
CA ALA A 49 5.30 -0.10 -20.41
C ALA A 49 6.80 0.11 -20.67
N ASP A 50 7.17 1.27 -21.19
CA ASP A 50 8.58 1.67 -21.34
C ASP A 50 9.21 2.05 -19.99
N SER A 51 10.54 2.14 -19.97
CA SER A 51 11.30 2.50 -18.77
C SER A 51 10.83 3.83 -18.19
N THR A 52 10.57 3.84 -16.90
CA THR A 52 10.18 5.05 -16.16
C THR A 52 11.38 5.85 -15.64
N SER A 53 12.61 5.51 -15.98
CA SER A 53 13.80 6.20 -15.44
C SER A 53 14.01 7.63 -15.99
N GLY A 54 14.85 8.41 -15.30
CA GLY A 54 15.30 9.72 -15.79
C GLY A 54 14.18 10.76 -15.90
N ILE A 55 13.99 11.36 -17.08
CA ILE A 55 12.99 12.42 -17.29
C ILE A 55 11.52 11.92 -17.20
N HIS A 56 11.32 10.60 -17.17
CA HIS A 56 10.03 9.94 -17.05
C HIS A 56 9.69 9.50 -15.61
N ARG A 57 10.62 9.73 -14.66
CA ARG A 57 10.60 9.21 -13.27
C ARG A 57 9.26 9.32 -12.54
N PHE A 58 8.60 10.47 -12.63
CA PHE A 58 7.35 10.75 -11.91
C PHE A 58 6.16 10.97 -12.86
N LYS A 59 6.31 10.65 -14.14
CA LYS A 59 5.28 10.84 -15.17
C LYS A 59 4.50 9.55 -15.41
N ALA A 60 3.35 9.66 -16.06
CA ALA A 60 2.65 8.50 -16.60
C ALA A 60 3.59 7.68 -17.50
N PRO A 61 3.49 6.34 -17.48
CA PRO A 61 4.37 5.49 -18.27
C PRO A 61 4.08 5.60 -19.76
N LEU A 62 5.10 5.40 -20.58
CA LEU A 62 4.96 5.33 -22.03
C LEU A 62 4.56 3.90 -22.48
N PRO A 63 4.00 3.73 -23.70
CA PRO A 63 3.62 2.43 -24.22
C PRO A 63 4.76 1.40 -24.21
N ALA A 64 4.42 0.12 -24.06
CA ALA A 64 5.37 -0.99 -24.07
C ALA A 64 6.30 -0.98 -25.32
N PRO A 65 7.59 -1.31 -25.17
CA PRO A 65 8.50 -1.43 -26.30
C PRO A 65 8.20 -2.68 -27.14
N ASN A 66 8.47 -2.60 -28.45
CA ASN A 66 8.46 -3.78 -29.33
C ASN A 66 9.76 -4.58 -29.19
N PHE A 67 9.68 -5.90 -29.28
CA PHE A 67 10.84 -6.78 -29.20
C PHE A 67 11.56 -6.90 -30.54
N GLN A 68 12.88 -6.76 -30.54
CA GLN A 68 13.71 -6.93 -31.75
C GLN A 68 13.96 -8.41 -32.07
N SER A 69 13.81 -9.29 -31.09
CA SER A 69 13.92 -10.74 -31.18
C SER A 69 12.89 -11.40 -30.27
N ASP A 70 12.78 -12.73 -30.31
CA ASP A 70 12.00 -13.51 -29.34
C ASP A 70 12.36 -13.08 -27.91
N PHE A 71 11.34 -12.72 -27.11
CA PHE A 71 11.50 -12.31 -25.72
C PHE A 71 11.43 -13.53 -24.81
N ILE A 72 12.50 -13.79 -24.06
CA ILE A 72 12.55 -14.88 -23.07
C ILE A 72 11.96 -14.36 -21.76
N ALA A 73 10.77 -14.84 -21.40
CA ALA A 73 10.03 -14.38 -20.22
C ALA A 73 10.43 -15.17 -18.97
N ASN A 74 11.65 -14.94 -18.50
CA ASN A 74 12.24 -15.60 -17.33
C ASN A 74 12.79 -14.62 -16.27
N ARG A 75 12.39 -13.34 -16.32
CA ARG A 75 12.85 -12.31 -15.38
C ARG A 75 11.99 -12.32 -14.11
N LYS A 76 12.28 -13.19 -13.14
CA LYS A 76 11.46 -13.40 -11.93
C LYS A 76 11.67 -12.32 -10.86
N ASP A 77 12.87 -11.76 -10.74
CA ASP A 77 13.26 -10.91 -9.59
C ASP A 77 13.13 -9.39 -9.83
N ILE A 78 12.26 -8.97 -10.77
CA ILE A 78 12.07 -7.55 -11.03
C ILE A 78 11.17 -6.98 -9.94
N LYS A 79 11.69 -6.03 -9.17
CA LYS A 79 10.95 -5.25 -8.16
C LYS A 79 11.06 -3.76 -8.45
N CYS A 80 10.00 -3.02 -8.16
CA CYS A 80 10.06 -1.56 -8.20
C CYS A 80 10.82 -1.01 -6.98
N VAL A 81 11.42 0.16 -7.16
CA VAL A 81 12.17 0.82 -6.07
C VAL A 81 11.26 1.08 -4.87
N ARG A 82 11.73 0.69 -3.69
CA ARG A 82 11.05 1.02 -2.43
C ARG A 82 12.00 1.05 -1.22
N PRO A 83 11.66 1.83 -0.18
CA PRO A 83 12.41 1.87 1.08
C PRO A 83 12.23 0.60 1.91
N LEU A 84 13.28 0.19 2.64
CA LEU A 84 13.29 -0.99 3.52
C LEU A 84 13.42 -0.66 5.02
N GLY A 85 13.29 0.61 5.43
CA GLY A 85 13.66 1.09 6.76
C GLY A 85 15.17 1.33 6.87
N VAL A 86 15.98 0.44 6.29
CA VAL A 86 17.42 0.67 6.05
C VAL A 86 17.75 0.37 4.60
N GLY A 87 18.15 1.40 3.84
CA GLY A 87 18.44 1.27 2.41
C GLY A 87 17.18 1.14 1.55
N TYR A 88 17.31 0.47 0.40
CA TYR A 88 16.24 0.26 -0.56
C TYR A 88 16.51 -0.99 -1.42
N GLU A 89 15.47 -1.51 -2.07
CA GLU A 89 15.61 -2.52 -3.11
C GLU A 89 14.95 -2.07 -4.42
N GLY A 90 15.06 -2.89 -5.47
CA GLY A 90 14.37 -2.69 -6.74
C GLY A 90 15.09 -1.78 -7.74
N THR A 91 14.43 -1.55 -8.88
CA THR A 91 14.94 -0.76 -10.01
C THR A 91 13.87 0.21 -10.53
N GLU A 92 14.28 1.32 -11.15
CA GLU A 92 13.34 2.26 -11.77
C GLU A 92 12.70 1.69 -13.05
N ASP A 93 13.34 0.71 -13.69
CA ASP A 93 12.80 -0.01 -14.86
C ASP A 93 12.13 -1.32 -14.39
N CYS A 94 10.93 -1.19 -13.84
CA CYS A 94 10.25 -2.28 -13.12
C CYS A 94 8.85 -2.62 -13.63
N LEU A 95 8.33 -1.93 -14.64
CA LEU A 95 6.95 -2.07 -15.12
C LEU A 95 6.78 -3.33 -15.98
N VAL A 96 6.61 -4.46 -15.29
CA VAL A 96 6.50 -5.78 -15.90
C VAL A 96 5.26 -6.53 -15.44
N ALA A 97 4.78 -7.42 -16.31
CA ALA A 97 3.70 -8.36 -16.08
C ALA A 97 4.23 -9.79 -16.01
N ASN A 98 3.73 -10.55 -15.04
CA ASN A 98 3.92 -12.00 -14.94
C ASN A 98 2.58 -12.69 -15.23
N ILE A 99 2.58 -13.75 -16.03
CA ILE A 99 1.36 -14.47 -16.43
C ILE A 99 1.46 -15.94 -16.05
N PHE A 100 0.41 -16.46 -15.45
CA PHE A 100 0.26 -17.84 -15.04
C PHE A 100 -1.04 -18.41 -15.61
N THR A 101 -0.97 -19.47 -16.42
CA THR A 101 -2.13 -20.02 -17.15
C THR A 101 -1.99 -21.52 -17.42
N GLU A 102 -3.10 -22.25 -17.39
CA GLU A 102 -3.12 -23.68 -17.79
C GLU A 102 -3.12 -23.88 -19.31
N SER A 103 -3.47 -22.86 -20.10
CA SER A 103 -3.65 -22.97 -21.55
C SER A 103 -3.25 -21.68 -22.27
N ILE A 104 -2.50 -21.82 -23.36
CA ILE A 104 -2.17 -20.74 -24.29
C ILE A 104 -3.04 -20.75 -25.55
N SER A 105 -4.16 -21.49 -25.54
CA SER A 105 -5.12 -21.47 -26.64
C SER A 105 -6.06 -20.26 -26.51
N VAL A 106 -6.11 -19.43 -27.55
CA VAL A 106 -7.02 -18.27 -27.66
C VAL A 106 -8.49 -18.63 -27.50
N THR A 107 -8.87 -19.90 -27.75
CA THR A 107 -10.25 -20.38 -27.61
C THR A 107 -10.62 -20.72 -26.17
N SER A 108 -9.68 -20.72 -25.23
CA SER A 108 -9.94 -21.09 -23.83
C SER A 108 -10.83 -20.06 -23.13
N GLN A 109 -10.61 -18.76 -23.41
CA GLN A 109 -11.41 -17.64 -22.89
C GLN A 109 -11.63 -17.74 -21.37
N LEU A 110 -10.57 -18.03 -20.62
CA LEU A 110 -10.61 -18.19 -19.16
C LEU A 110 -10.75 -16.82 -18.47
N PRO A 111 -11.49 -16.72 -17.35
CA PRO A 111 -11.50 -15.50 -16.53
C PRO A 111 -10.09 -15.10 -16.10
N VAL A 112 -9.87 -13.78 -16.01
CA VAL A 112 -8.56 -13.22 -15.70
C VAL A 112 -8.61 -12.56 -14.33
N MET A 113 -7.68 -12.92 -13.45
CA MET A 113 -7.44 -12.21 -12.18
C MET A 113 -6.13 -11.45 -12.27
N VAL A 114 -6.17 -10.13 -12.04
CA VAL A 114 -4.99 -9.26 -12.05
C VAL A 114 -4.62 -8.90 -10.61
N TRP A 115 -3.47 -9.39 -10.16
CA TRP A 115 -2.95 -9.18 -8.81
C TRP A 115 -2.14 -7.89 -8.72
N ILE A 116 -2.53 -7.03 -7.77
CA ILE A 116 -1.79 -5.85 -7.34
C ILE A 116 -1.25 -6.10 -5.94
N LYS A 117 0.06 -6.32 -5.86
CA LYS A 117 0.74 -6.60 -4.60
C LYS A 117 0.83 -5.35 -3.73
N GLY A 118 0.49 -5.46 -2.44
CA GLY A 118 0.76 -4.40 -1.46
C GLY A 118 2.13 -4.54 -0.80
N LYS A 119 2.70 -3.42 -0.35
CA LYS A 119 4.01 -3.33 0.35
C LYS A 119 4.06 -4.19 1.61
N GLU A 120 2.96 -4.24 2.36
CA GLU A 120 2.84 -4.88 3.67
C GLU A 120 3.07 -6.40 3.60
N PHE A 121 2.88 -6.99 2.41
CA PHE A 121 3.02 -8.42 2.18
C PHE A 121 4.45 -8.93 2.39
N ASP A 122 5.46 -8.13 2.02
CA ASP A 122 6.85 -8.59 2.06
C ASP A 122 7.45 -8.64 3.46
N LYS A 123 6.80 -8.00 4.45
CA LYS A 123 7.20 -8.12 5.85
C LYS A 123 6.83 -9.48 6.45
N THR A 124 5.90 -10.21 5.84
CA THR A 124 5.24 -11.38 6.46
C THR A 124 5.47 -12.69 5.70
N HIS A 125 5.79 -12.63 4.40
CA HIS A 125 6.02 -13.81 3.58
C HIS A 125 7.27 -13.63 2.69
N GLU A 126 8.33 -14.38 3.00
CA GLU A 126 9.59 -14.36 2.24
C GLU A 126 9.56 -15.19 0.94
N GLU A 127 8.54 -16.05 0.77
CA GLU A 127 8.42 -16.93 -0.41
C GLU A 127 7.69 -16.27 -1.58
N ASP A 128 8.13 -16.59 -2.81
CA ASP A 128 7.43 -16.21 -4.03
C ASP A 128 5.98 -16.72 -4.02
N LEU A 129 5.03 -15.83 -4.31
CA LEU A 129 3.62 -16.18 -4.42
C LEU A 129 3.40 -17.23 -5.51
N SER A 130 2.80 -18.37 -5.15
CA SER A 130 2.27 -19.30 -6.15
C SER A 130 0.79 -19.04 -6.41
N PHE A 131 0.48 -18.82 -7.68
CA PHE A 131 -0.90 -18.64 -8.16
C PHE A 131 -1.55 -19.96 -8.61
N LYS A 132 -0.89 -21.09 -8.36
CA LYS A 132 -1.35 -22.41 -8.81
C LYS A 132 -2.80 -22.71 -8.37
N ASN A 133 -3.19 -22.32 -7.16
CA ASN A 133 -4.55 -22.55 -6.65
C ASN A 133 -5.64 -21.92 -7.53
N PHE A 134 -5.38 -20.74 -8.10
CA PHE A 134 -6.29 -20.09 -9.03
C PHE A 134 -6.20 -20.72 -10.43
N VAL A 135 -4.99 -21.05 -10.88
CA VAL A 135 -4.79 -21.72 -12.18
C VAL A 135 -5.51 -23.06 -12.22
N ASP A 136 -5.44 -23.86 -11.16
CA ASP A 136 -6.16 -25.14 -11.00
C ASP A 136 -7.70 -24.96 -11.02
N LYS A 137 -8.20 -23.74 -10.77
CA LYS A 137 -9.61 -23.38 -10.90
C LYS A 137 -9.96 -22.83 -12.29
N GLY A 138 -9.06 -22.89 -13.26
CA GLY A 138 -9.29 -22.41 -14.63
C GLY A 138 -9.30 -20.90 -14.73
N ILE A 139 -8.35 -20.23 -14.06
CA ILE A 139 -8.19 -18.77 -14.06
C ILE A 139 -6.80 -18.44 -14.59
N VAL A 140 -6.73 -17.43 -15.46
CA VAL A 140 -5.45 -16.82 -15.84
C VAL A 140 -5.12 -15.76 -14.80
N VAL A 141 -3.95 -15.88 -14.16
CA VAL A 141 -3.49 -14.85 -13.22
C VAL A 141 -2.42 -13.99 -13.87
N VAL A 142 -2.57 -12.67 -13.74
CA VAL A 142 -1.57 -11.68 -14.12
C VAL A 142 -1.11 -10.95 -12.88
N SER A 143 0.19 -10.96 -12.56
CA SER A 143 0.75 -10.09 -11.52
C SER A 143 1.38 -8.86 -12.18
N LEU A 144 1.03 -7.66 -11.73
CA LEU A 144 1.60 -6.41 -12.22
C LEU A 144 2.48 -5.77 -11.14
N ASN A 145 3.70 -5.41 -11.53
CA ASN A 145 4.49 -4.46 -10.76
C ASN A 145 4.01 -3.05 -11.07
N TYR A 146 4.09 -2.12 -10.12
CA TYR A 146 3.83 -0.69 -10.34
C TYR A 146 4.75 0.14 -9.45
N ARG A 147 5.05 1.40 -9.83
CA ARG A 147 5.93 2.23 -8.99
C ARG A 147 5.30 2.50 -7.63
N GLU A 148 6.11 2.35 -6.58
CA GLU A 148 5.75 2.58 -5.18
C GLU A 148 6.40 3.86 -4.63
N SER A 149 6.03 4.23 -3.40
CA SER A 149 6.64 5.33 -2.64
C SER A 149 6.72 6.64 -3.46
N VAL A 150 7.75 7.45 -3.24
CA VAL A 150 7.99 8.71 -3.95
C VAL A 150 8.03 8.56 -5.47
N LEU A 151 8.49 7.42 -6.01
CA LEU A 151 8.55 7.24 -7.47
C LEU A 151 7.17 7.05 -8.10
N GLY A 152 6.25 6.41 -7.37
CA GLY A 152 4.86 6.24 -7.80
C GLY A 152 3.95 7.41 -7.44
N PHE A 153 4.25 8.13 -6.37
CA PHE A 153 3.27 8.98 -5.70
C PHE A 153 3.75 10.40 -5.36
N LEU A 154 4.89 10.84 -5.89
CA LEU A 154 5.24 12.26 -5.84
C LEU A 154 4.18 13.09 -6.58
N CYS A 155 3.49 13.96 -5.85
CA CYS A 155 2.38 14.75 -6.36
C CYS A 155 2.65 16.24 -6.12
N LEU A 156 3.14 16.94 -7.15
CA LEU A 156 3.47 18.37 -7.07
C LEU A 156 2.59 19.23 -7.96
N GLY A 157 1.73 18.62 -8.79
CA GLY A 157 0.91 19.31 -9.77
C GLY A 157 1.74 20.08 -10.81
N THR A 158 2.92 19.55 -11.16
CA THR A 158 3.77 20.06 -12.24
C THR A 158 3.79 19.05 -13.41
N GLU A 159 4.16 19.49 -14.61
CA GLU A 159 4.29 18.58 -15.77
C GLU A 159 5.30 17.44 -15.53
N ASN A 160 6.29 17.64 -14.66
CA ASN A 160 7.33 16.66 -14.36
C ASN A 160 6.97 15.72 -13.21
N ALA A 161 6.03 16.11 -12.33
CA ALA A 161 5.52 15.31 -11.23
C ALA A 161 4.03 15.63 -11.01
N PRO A 162 3.15 15.22 -11.94
CA PRO A 162 1.73 15.55 -11.88
C PRO A 162 1.00 14.86 -10.71
N GLY A 163 1.46 13.68 -10.33
CA GLY A 163 0.83 12.82 -9.32
C GLY A 163 0.44 11.44 -9.88
N ASN A 164 0.14 10.52 -8.96
CA ASN A 164 -0.47 9.22 -9.23
C ASN A 164 0.21 8.37 -10.32
N ALA A 165 1.52 8.46 -10.48
CA ALA A 165 2.27 7.72 -11.48
C ALA A 165 2.10 6.20 -11.31
N GLY A 166 2.12 5.70 -10.08
CA GLY A 166 1.89 4.28 -9.74
C GLY A 166 0.49 3.79 -10.12
N LEU A 167 -0.56 4.60 -9.94
CA LEU A 167 -1.91 4.23 -10.38
C LEU A 167 -2.03 4.25 -11.91
N LYS A 168 -1.35 5.19 -12.58
CA LYS A 168 -1.25 5.23 -14.04
C LYS A 168 -0.46 4.04 -14.59
N ASP A 169 0.49 3.50 -13.83
CA ASP A 169 1.17 2.24 -14.16
C ASP A 169 0.20 1.06 -14.15
N ILE A 170 -0.67 0.97 -13.15
CA ILE A 170 -1.71 -0.07 -13.09
C ILE A 170 -2.67 0.06 -14.28
N ILE A 171 -3.10 1.28 -14.63
CA ILE A 171 -3.93 1.50 -15.83
C ILE A 171 -3.22 1.07 -17.11
N ALA A 172 -1.93 1.39 -17.26
CA ALA A 172 -1.16 0.95 -18.43
C ALA A 172 -1.04 -0.58 -18.49
N GLY A 173 -0.82 -1.24 -17.35
CA GLY A 173 -0.82 -2.70 -17.24
C GLY A 173 -2.17 -3.31 -17.60
N LEU A 174 -3.28 -2.74 -17.13
CA LEU A 174 -4.63 -3.19 -17.48
C LEU A 174 -4.96 -3.02 -18.97
N LYS A 175 -4.55 -1.89 -19.58
CA LYS A 175 -4.64 -1.70 -21.04
C LYS A 175 -3.82 -2.76 -21.79
N TRP A 176 -2.61 -3.06 -21.31
CA TRP A 176 -1.79 -4.11 -21.88
C TRP A 176 -2.42 -5.51 -21.75
N VAL A 177 -3.03 -5.82 -20.61
CA VAL A 177 -3.76 -7.08 -20.38
C VAL A 177 -4.93 -7.17 -21.37
N GLN A 178 -5.75 -6.13 -21.49
CA GLN A 178 -6.85 -6.05 -22.47
C GLN A 178 -6.37 -6.37 -23.90
N GLU A 179 -5.23 -5.83 -24.31
CA GLU A 179 -4.70 -6.03 -25.67
C GLU A 179 -4.11 -7.43 -25.92
N ASN A 180 -3.58 -8.10 -24.89
CA ASN A 180 -2.70 -9.26 -25.08
C ASN A 180 -3.17 -10.56 -24.41
N ILE A 181 -4.02 -10.50 -23.38
CA ILE A 181 -4.30 -11.66 -22.53
C ILE A 181 -4.99 -12.82 -23.25
N ALA A 182 -5.69 -12.53 -24.35
CA ALA A 182 -6.27 -13.54 -25.23
C ALA A 182 -5.24 -14.54 -25.77
N GLN A 183 -4.00 -14.08 -26.03
CA GLN A 183 -2.90 -14.94 -26.50
C GLN A 183 -2.40 -15.91 -25.42
N PHE A 184 -2.71 -15.63 -24.16
CA PHE A 184 -2.41 -16.48 -23.01
C PHE A 184 -3.65 -17.26 -22.53
N GLY A 185 -4.68 -17.36 -23.39
CA GLY A 185 -5.92 -18.08 -23.12
C GLY A 185 -6.95 -17.36 -22.24
N GLY A 186 -6.67 -16.12 -21.80
CA GLY A 186 -7.57 -15.33 -20.98
C GLY A 186 -8.66 -14.63 -21.78
N ASN A 187 -9.78 -14.29 -21.13
CA ASN A 187 -10.86 -13.49 -21.67
C ASN A 187 -10.66 -12.02 -21.28
N PRO A 188 -10.36 -11.12 -22.24
CA PRO A 188 -10.17 -9.69 -21.95
C PRO A 188 -11.44 -8.99 -21.42
N ASN A 189 -12.62 -9.59 -21.56
CA ASN A 189 -13.90 -9.05 -21.08
C ASN A 189 -14.32 -9.60 -19.71
N GLU A 190 -13.47 -10.38 -19.04
CA GLU A 190 -13.73 -10.97 -17.72
C GLU A 190 -12.53 -10.77 -16.80
N ILE A 191 -12.14 -9.51 -16.62
CA ILE A 191 -11.01 -9.11 -15.77
C ILE A 191 -11.50 -8.76 -14.37
N THR A 192 -10.94 -9.45 -13.37
CA THR A 192 -11.11 -9.18 -11.94
C THR A 192 -9.81 -8.61 -11.39
N LEU A 193 -9.83 -7.38 -10.89
CA LEU A 193 -8.67 -6.77 -10.23
C LEU A 193 -8.70 -7.12 -8.73
N PHE A 194 -7.58 -7.59 -8.17
CA PHE A 194 -7.52 -7.89 -6.73
C PHE A 194 -6.17 -7.53 -6.13
N GLY A 195 -6.19 -7.18 -4.84
CA GLY A 195 -4.99 -6.77 -4.12
C GLY A 195 -5.19 -6.84 -2.61
N HIS A 196 -4.09 -6.65 -1.89
CA HIS A 196 -4.06 -6.59 -0.43
C HIS A 196 -3.37 -5.31 0.07
N GLY A 197 -3.80 -4.76 1.20
CA GLY A 197 -3.18 -3.60 1.85
C GLY A 197 -3.12 -2.40 0.91
N SER A 198 -1.93 -1.83 0.73
CA SER A 198 -1.69 -0.73 -0.23
C SER A 198 -2.08 -1.10 -1.67
N GLY A 199 -1.94 -2.36 -2.07
CA GLY A 199 -2.41 -2.86 -3.36
C GLY A 199 -3.93 -2.90 -3.45
N ALA A 200 -4.63 -3.24 -2.35
CA ALA A 200 -6.09 -3.21 -2.27
C ALA A 200 -6.62 -1.78 -2.38
N ALA A 201 -6.03 -0.82 -1.67
CA ALA A 201 -6.38 0.59 -1.82
C ALA A 201 -6.19 1.07 -3.28
N ALA A 202 -5.11 0.64 -3.95
CA ALA A 202 -4.92 0.93 -5.37
C ALA A 202 -5.99 0.27 -6.27
N VAL A 203 -6.35 -0.99 -6.02
CA VAL A 203 -7.46 -1.68 -6.71
C VAL A 203 -8.75 -0.89 -6.59
N ASP A 204 -9.05 -0.44 -5.38
CA ASP A 204 -10.28 0.28 -5.12
C ASP A 204 -10.28 1.66 -5.78
N LEU A 205 -9.17 2.42 -5.69
CA LEU A 205 -8.99 3.69 -6.37
C LEU A 205 -9.09 3.56 -7.91
N VAL A 206 -8.62 2.46 -8.49
CA VAL A 206 -8.82 2.15 -9.91
C VAL A 206 -10.30 2.05 -10.25
N THR A 207 -11.14 1.50 -9.36
CA THR A 207 -12.60 1.43 -9.58
C THR A 207 -13.28 2.81 -9.54
N LEU A 208 -12.61 3.82 -8.98
CA LEU A 208 -13.12 5.19 -8.89
C LEU A 208 -12.68 6.07 -10.07
N SER A 209 -11.68 5.65 -10.85
CA SER A 209 -11.14 6.44 -11.95
C SER A 209 -11.86 6.13 -13.28
N PRO A 210 -12.25 7.15 -14.06
CA PRO A 210 -12.78 6.93 -15.41
C PRO A 210 -11.75 6.28 -16.36
N MET A 211 -10.45 6.37 -16.06
CA MET A 211 -9.39 5.73 -16.85
C MET A 211 -9.50 4.21 -16.89
N ALA A 212 -10.23 3.61 -15.94
CA ALA A 212 -10.44 2.17 -15.83
C ALA A 212 -11.71 1.67 -16.53
N GLU A 213 -12.50 2.55 -17.14
CA GLU A 213 -13.75 2.18 -17.83
C GLU A 213 -13.48 1.14 -18.93
N GLY A 214 -14.20 0.02 -18.87
CA GLY A 214 -14.02 -1.11 -19.78
C GLY A 214 -12.76 -1.94 -19.56
N LEU A 215 -11.89 -1.60 -18.60
CA LEU A 215 -10.67 -2.37 -18.30
C LEU A 215 -10.90 -3.41 -17.17
N VAL A 216 -11.77 -3.09 -16.22
CA VAL A 216 -12.04 -3.91 -15.03
C VAL A 216 -13.53 -4.22 -14.95
N HIS A 217 -13.85 -5.47 -14.63
CA HIS A 217 -15.24 -5.98 -14.63
C HIS A 217 -15.69 -6.39 -13.22
N ARG A 218 -14.74 -6.64 -12.31
CA ARG A 218 -14.94 -7.01 -10.90
C ARG A 218 -13.72 -6.57 -10.08
N ALA A 219 -13.89 -6.31 -8.79
CA ALA A 219 -12.77 -5.97 -7.91
C ALA A 219 -12.82 -6.70 -6.56
N ILE A 220 -11.65 -7.02 -5.99
CA ILE A 220 -11.52 -7.56 -4.63
C ILE A 220 -10.47 -6.73 -3.87
N SER A 221 -10.90 -6.08 -2.80
CA SER A 221 -10.10 -5.20 -1.96
C SER A 221 -9.91 -5.82 -0.58
N GLN A 222 -8.73 -6.39 -0.32
CA GLN A 222 -8.41 -7.11 0.92
C GLN A 222 -7.59 -6.21 1.86
N SER A 223 -8.13 -5.88 3.03
CA SER A 223 -7.41 -5.15 4.08
C SER A 223 -6.89 -3.77 3.64
N GLY A 224 -7.64 -3.11 2.75
CA GLY A 224 -7.36 -1.77 2.22
C GLY A 224 -8.49 -1.32 1.29
N ASN A 225 -8.73 -0.01 1.19
CA ASN A 225 -9.81 0.58 0.39
C ASN A 225 -9.52 2.08 0.14
N ALA A 226 -10.26 2.70 -0.78
CA ALA A 226 -10.04 4.08 -1.19
C ALA A 226 -10.41 5.10 -0.10
N MET A 227 -11.31 4.75 0.82
CA MET A 227 -11.71 5.58 1.96
C MET A 227 -10.80 5.47 3.18
N ALA A 228 -9.77 4.62 3.14
CA ALA A 228 -8.83 4.49 4.25
C ALA A 228 -8.03 5.80 4.46
N PRO A 229 -7.74 6.21 5.72
CA PRO A 229 -7.08 7.50 5.99
C PRO A 229 -5.73 7.66 5.29
N TRP A 230 -5.06 6.55 5.00
CA TRP A 230 -3.74 6.50 4.38
C TRP A 230 -3.77 6.32 2.84
N ALA A 231 -4.94 6.07 2.24
CA ALA A 231 -5.05 5.72 0.82
C ALA A 231 -4.92 6.92 -0.13
N VAL A 232 -5.34 8.11 0.30
CA VAL A 232 -5.21 9.37 -0.45
C VAL A 232 -4.73 10.47 0.48
N SER A 233 -3.74 11.23 0.04
CA SER A 233 -3.13 12.31 0.79
C SER A 233 -4.10 13.47 1.07
N ARG A 234 -3.87 14.13 2.20
CA ARG A 234 -4.48 15.40 2.61
C ARG A 234 -3.49 16.56 2.59
N ASP A 235 -2.20 16.24 2.52
CA ASP A 235 -1.15 17.22 2.28
C ASP A 235 -0.07 16.55 1.42
N ASN A 236 -0.23 16.70 0.11
CA ASN A 236 0.70 16.16 -0.88
C ASN A 236 2.07 16.85 -0.86
N LEU A 237 2.21 18.01 -0.19
CA LEU A 237 3.46 18.76 -0.15
C LEU A 237 4.26 18.55 1.14
N LYS A 238 3.62 18.21 2.27
CA LYS A 238 4.25 18.02 3.59
C LYS A 238 5.57 17.25 3.51
N TYR A 239 5.48 15.99 3.08
CA TYR A 239 6.65 15.09 3.04
C TYR A 239 7.57 15.38 1.87
N ALA A 240 7.06 15.94 0.77
CA ALA A 240 7.91 16.38 -0.34
C ALA A 240 8.85 17.53 0.09
N ILE A 241 8.34 18.47 0.88
CA ILE A 241 9.10 19.57 1.46
C ILE A 241 10.10 19.03 2.49
N GLN A 242 9.65 18.21 3.45
CA GLN A 242 10.54 17.63 4.47
C GLN A 242 11.69 16.83 3.85
N VAL A 243 11.43 16.04 2.81
CA VAL A 243 12.49 15.30 2.11
C VAL A 243 13.47 16.25 1.42
N ALA A 244 12.99 17.32 0.78
CA ALA A 244 13.88 18.30 0.16
C ALA A 244 14.74 19.06 1.19
N GLU A 245 14.16 19.42 2.33
CA GLU A 245 14.84 20.07 3.45
C GLU A 245 15.89 19.13 4.07
N GLY A 246 15.56 17.85 4.27
CA GLY A 246 16.50 16.82 4.73
C GLY A 246 17.66 16.58 3.76
N LEU A 247 17.47 16.85 2.46
CA LEU A 247 18.53 16.87 1.46
C LEU A 247 19.35 18.17 1.44
N GLY A 248 19.03 19.14 2.30
CA GLY A 248 19.72 20.42 2.43
C GLY A 248 19.24 21.50 1.45
N HIS A 249 18.03 21.37 0.90
CA HIS A 249 17.44 22.38 0.01
C HIS A 249 16.44 23.26 0.75
N VAL A 250 16.52 24.58 0.52
CA VAL A 250 15.43 25.51 0.84
C VAL A 250 14.49 25.56 -0.35
N VAL A 251 13.19 25.34 -0.11
CA VAL A 251 12.18 25.23 -1.18
C VAL A 251 11.14 26.32 -1.04
N THR A 252 10.97 27.11 -2.10
CA THR A 252 10.02 28.24 -2.11
C THR A 252 8.83 28.01 -3.04
N ASN A 253 8.93 27.02 -3.92
CA ASN A 253 7.85 26.68 -4.85
C ASN A 253 7.92 25.22 -5.34
N VAL A 254 6.79 24.72 -5.86
CA VAL A 254 6.66 23.34 -6.37
C VAL A 254 7.53 23.03 -7.58
N LYS A 255 7.98 24.04 -8.34
CA LYS A 255 8.88 23.83 -9.49
C LYS A 255 10.30 23.53 -9.04
N GLU A 256 10.77 24.17 -7.97
CA GLU A 256 12.03 23.83 -7.29
C GLU A 256 11.99 22.42 -6.74
N LEU A 257 10.93 22.06 -6.00
CA LEU A 257 10.72 20.67 -5.55
C LEU A 257 10.82 19.69 -6.70
N SER A 258 10.07 19.93 -7.79
CA SER A 258 10.09 19.04 -8.96
C SER A 258 11.49 18.88 -9.56
N ASN A 259 12.27 19.96 -9.63
CA ASN A 259 13.65 19.91 -10.12
C ASN A 259 14.60 19.15 -9.18
N ILE A 260 14.45 19.32 -7.86
CA ILE A 260 15.23 18.61 -6.85
C ILE A 260 15.00 17.10 -7.00
N PHE A 261 13.75 16.66 -6.87
CA PHE A 261 13.39 15.23 -6.93
C PHE A 261 13.79 14.56 -8.25
N THR A 262 13.69 15.28 -9.37
CA THR A 262 14.09 14.75 -10.70
C THR A 262 15.59 14.50 -10.80
N ARG A 263 16.42 15.28 -10.08
CA ARG A 263 17.88 15.19 -10.13
C ARG A 263 18.50 14.35 -9.02
N THR A 264 17.79 14.18 -7.90
CA THR A 264 18.27 13.40 -6.76
C THR A 264 18.38 11.93 -7.11
N SER A 265 19.41 11.24 -6.61
CA SER A 265 19.54 9.80 -6.78
C SER A 265 18.50 9.05 -5.95
N VAL A 266 18.10 7.86 -6.39
CA VAL A 266 17.20 6.99 -5.62
C VAL A 266 17.74 6.75 -4.21
N ALA A 267 19.03 6.46 -4.07
CA ALA A 267 19.65 6.20 -2.77
C ALA A 267 19.51 7.38 -1.80
N ALA A 268 19.67 8.63 -2.28
CA ALA A 268 19.53 9.82 -1.44
C ALA A 268 18.07 10.08 -1.06
N LEU A 269 17.12 9.89 -1.99
CA LEU A 269 15.69 9.98 -1.69
C LEU A 269 15.29 8.96 -0.62
N MET A 270 15.67 7.69 -0.81
CA MET A 270 15.30 6.61 0.11
C MET A 270 15.98 6.78 1.48
N GLY A 271 17.20 7.33 1.53
CA GLY A 271 17.88 7.66 2.77
C GLY A 271 17.02 8.54 3.69
N ILE A 272 16.53 9.66 3.16
CA ILE A 272 15.68 10.58 3.95
C ILE A 272 14.28 10.00 4.20
N ILE A 273 13.70 9.29 3.23
CA ILE A 273 12.36 8.71 3.39
C ILE A 273 12.31 7.66 4.51
N ASN A 274 13.39 6.89 4.69
CA ASN A 274 13.50 5.91 5.77
C ASN A 274 13.55 6.55 7.16
N GLU A 275 13.89 7.84 7.26
CA GLU A 275 13.97 8.59 8.54
C GLU A 275 12.63 9.25 8.92
N LEU A 276 11.59 9.14 8.08
CA LEU A 276 10.28 9.69 8.38
C LEU A 276 9.52 8.80 9.38
N GLU A 277 9.12 9.39 10.51
CA GLU A 277 8.29 8.73 11.52
C GLU A 277 6.83 9.18 11.42
N LEU A 278 5.92 8.23 11.19
CA LEU A 278 4.51 8.50 10.86
C LEU A 278 3.56 7.78 11.83
N THR A 279 3.36 8.35 13.02
CA THR A 279 2.55 7.77 14.11
C THR A 279 1.04 7.87 13.86
N ASP A 280 0.61 8.83 13.03
CA ASP A 280 -0.78 9.09 12.65
C ASP A 280 -1.37 8.04 11.67
N ASN A 281 -0.61 7.00 11.34
CA ASN A 281 -0.88 6.02 10.27
C ASN A 281 -0.88 6.61 8.85
N SER A 282 -0.36 7.81 8.62
CA SER A 282 -0.21 8.33 7.25
C SER A 282 0.86 7.57 6.45
N LEU A 283 0.82 7.73 5.13
CA LEU A 283 1.89 7.32 4.22
C LEU A 283 2.55 8.57 3.64
N ALA A 284 3.89 8.65 3.71
CA ALA A 284 4.65 9.81 3.25
C ALA A 284 4.34 10.19 1.78
N PHE A 285 4.25 9.17 0.91
CA PHE A 285 3.91 9.34 -0.48
C PHE A 285 2.76 8.39 -0.82
N SER A 286 1.56 8.95 -0.89
CA SER A 286 0.30 8.28 -1.22
C SER A 286 -0.34 8.93 -2.44
N PRO A 287 -1.31 8.26 -3.09
CA PRO A 287 -2.17 8.88 -4.10
C PRO A 287 -2.69 10.26 -3.67
N CYS A 288 -2.95 11.14 -4.63
CA CYS A 288 -3.41 12.50 -4.36
C CYS A 288 -4.55 12.92 -5.30
N ILE A 289 -5.21 14.04 -4.98
CA ILE A 289 -6.05 14.75 -5.93
C ILE A 289 -5.14 15.52 -6.90
N GLU A 290 -5.22 15.23 -8.18
CA GLU A 290 -4.36 15.85 -9.18
C GLU A 290 -4.88 17.21 -9.61
N LYS A 291 -3.93 18.08 -9.96
CA LYS A 291 -4.23 19.40 -10.49
C LYS A 291 -5.05 19.27 -11.79
N PRO A 292 -6.26 19.85 -11.87
CA PRO A 292 -6.99 19.87 -13.11
C PRO A 292 -6.24 20.69 -14.16
N ASP A 293 -6.40 20.31 -15.43
CA ASP A 293 -5.94 21.06 -16.60
C ASP A 293 -4.42 21.28 -16.74
N LEU A 294 -3.61 20.31 -16.28
CA LEU A 294 -2.20 20.27 -16.66
C LEU A 294 -2.03 19.95 -18.15
N GLU A 295 -1.24 20.76 -18.86
CA GLU A 295 -1.04 20.59 -20.29
C GLU A 295 -0.44 19.23 -20.61
N ASN A 296 -1.06 18.49 -21.55
CA ASN A 296 -0.63 17.16 -21.99
C ASN A 296 -0.55 16.09 -20.88
N VAL A 297 -1.29 16.29 -19.78
CA VAL A 297 -1.39 15.31 -18.68
C VAL A 297 -2.87 14.94 -18.47
N GLU A 298 -3.18 13.67 -18.64
CA GLU A 298 -4.46 13.11 -18.22
C GLU A 298 -4.41 12.82 -16.71
N PRO A 299 -5.29 13.41 -15.89
CA PRO A 299 -5.36 13.11 -14.47
C PRO A 299 -6.07 11.77 -14.22
N PHE A 300 -5.54 11.00 -13.27
CA PHE A 300 -6.14 9.77 -12.76
C PHE A 300 -7.29 10.07 -11.79
N LEU A 301 -7.11 11.02 -10.86
CA LEU A 301 -8.14 11.45 -9.89
C LEU A 301 -8.18 12.97 -9.78
N THR A 302 -9.36 13.56 -10.02
CA THR A 302 -9.63 15.00 -9.86
C THR A 302 -10.64 15.31 -8.76
N LYS A 303 -11.20 14.27 -8.14
CA LYS A 303 -12.16 14.32 -7.02
C LYS A 303 -11.74 13.33 -5.96
N THR A 304 -12.15 13.58 -4.72
CA THR A 304 -11.87 12.66 -3.60
C THR A 304 -12.64 11.34 -3.76
N PRO A 305 -12.16 10.23 -3.19
CA PRO A 305 -12.91 8.98 -3.16
C PRO A 305 -14.33 9.16 -2.62
N LYS A 306 -14.47 9.94 -1.54
CA LYS A 306 -15.76 10.26 -0.94
C LYS A 306 -16.69 10.97 -1.94
N GLN A 307 -16.21 12.00 -2.62
CA GLN A 307 -17.00 12.73 -3.64
C GLN A 307 -17.42 11.81 -4.79
N ILE A 308 -16.52 10.96 -5.29
CA ILE A 308 -16.83 10.05 -6.41
C ILE A 308 -17.89 9.01 -6.00
N ILE A 309 -17.78 8.47 -4.78
CA ILE A 309 -18.75 7.51 -4.25
C ILE A 309 -20.09 8.20 -4.02
N ASP A 310 -20.12 9.35 -3.34
CA ASP A 310 -21.36 10.11 -3.07
C ASP A 310 -22.09 10.51 -4.37
N ASP A 311 -21.33 10.91 -5.40
CA ASP A 311 -21.85 11.27 -6.73
C ASP A 311 -22.31 10.04 -7.54
N GLY A 312 -21.94 8.82 -7.13
CA GLY A 312 -22.25 7.59 -7.85
C GLY A 312 -21.50 7.42 -9.17
N THR A 313 -20.41 8.16 -9.40
CA THR A 313 -19.67 8.20 -10.67
C THR A 313 -18.54 7.17 -10.80
N PHE A 314 -18.39 6.28 -9.81
CA PHE A 314 -17.46 5.16 -9.87
C PHE A 314 -17.90 4.08 -10.86
N LEU A 315 -17.00 3.16 -11.20
CA LEU A 315 -17.31 2.01 -12.04
C LEU A 315 -18.39 1.13 -11.40
N GLN A 316 -19.51 0.98 -12.08
CA GLN A 316 -20.61 0.12 -11.65
C GLN A 316 -20.26 -1.34 -11.95
N ILE A 317 -19.46 -1.95 -11.07
CA ILE A 317 -19.02 -3.36 -11.13
C ILE A 317 -19.20 -4.06 -9.77
N PRO A 318 -19.37 -5.39 -9.73
CA PRO A 318 -19.36 -6.14 -8.48
C PRO A 318 -18.02 -6.01 -7.74
N VAL A 319 -18.07 -5.85 -6.41
CA VAL A 319 -16.88 -5.75 -5.57
C VAL A 319 -16.96 -6.63 -4.32
N ILE A 320 -15.82 -7.16 -3.89
CA ILE A 320 -15.60 -7.72 -2.56
C ILE A 320 -14.68 -6.76 -1.80
N ILE A 321 -15.07 -6.37 -0.59
CA ILE A 321 -14.23 -5.67 0.37
C ILE A 321 -14.06 -6.59 1.58
N GLY A 322 -12.92 -6.57 2.25
CA GLY A 322 -12.82 -7.23 3.54
C GLY A 322 -11.58 -6.86 4.31
N PHE A 323 -11.49 -7.43 5.51
CA PHE A 323 -10.46 -7.18 6.49
C PHE A 323 -10.29 -8.41 7.39
N VAL A 324 -9.14 -8.52 8.06
CA VAL A 324 -8.90 -9.52 9.10
C VAL A 324 -9.33 -9.02 10.48
N HIS A 325 -9.40 -9.89 11.48
CA HIS A 325 -9.86 -9.49 12.81
C HIS A 325 -8.87 -8.54 13.51
N ASN A 326 -7.57 -8.86 13.46
CA ASN A 326 -6.52 -8.10 14.14
C ASN A 326 -5.67 -7.31 13.13
N GLU A 327 -6.30 -6.43 12.34
CA GLU A 327 -5.61 -5.61 11.34
C GLU A 327 -4.43 -4.80 11.91
N GLY A 328 -4.53 -4.37 13.18
CA GLY A 328 -3.49 -3.56 13.81
C GLY A 328 -2.18 -4.27 14.07
N THR A 329 -2.08 -5.59 13.83
CA THR A 329 -0.78 -6.29 13.85
C THR A 329 0.18 -5.76 12.80
N ILE A 330 -0.31 -5.02 11.79
CA ILE A 330 0.53 -4.24 10.88
C ILE A 330 1.46 -3.24 11.61
N ARG A 331 1.10 -2.82 12.84
CA ARG A 331 1.89 -1.93 13.72
C ARG A 331 2.56 -2.63 14.90
N ALA A 332 2.62 -3.96 14.89
CA ALA A 332 3.22 -4.73 15.97
C ALA A 332 4.71 -4.42 16.15
N GLU A 333 5.44 -4.26 15.04
CA GLU A 333 6.87 -3.99 15.04
C GLU A 333 7.19 -2.67 15.74
N GLU A 334 6.48 -1.60 15.40
CA GLU A 334 6.67 -0.28 16.00
C GLU A 334 6.29 -0.26 17.50
N ALA A 335 5.35 -1.11 17.93
CA ALA A 335 5.02 -1.27 19.34
C ALA A 335 6.12 -1.98 20.15
N PHE A 336 6.90 -2.86 19.51
CA PHE A 336 7.87 -3.75 20.17
C PHE A 336 9.31 -3.28 20.08
N ASN A 337 9.69 -2.80 18.90
CA ASN A 337 11.05 -2.47 18.54
C ASN A 337 11.32 -0.97 18.63
N ASP A 338 10.26 -0.16 18.53
CA ASP A 338 10.31 1.30 18.67
C ASP A 338 9.63 1.76 19.97
N ASP A 339 9.59 3.07 20.18
CA ASP A 339 9.04 3.69 21.39
C ASP A 339 7.57 4.12 21.26
N TRP A 340 6.82 3.55 20.29
CA TRP A 340 5.47 4.02 19.97
C TRP A 340 4.50 3.90 21.14
N LEU A 341 4.57 2.83 21.94
CA LEU A 341 3.71 2.69 23.12
C LEU A 341 3.94 3.82 24.13
N THR A 342 5.21 4.15 24.38
CA THR A 342 5.59 5.25 25.30
C THR A 342 5.13 6.59 24.73
N ARG A 343 5.42 6.86 23.45
CA ARG A 343 5.02 8.10 22.77
C ARG A 343 3.51 8.28 22.75
N MET A 344 2.76 7.21 22.49
CA MET A 344 1.31 7.24 22.45
C MET A 344 0.70 7.46 23.84
N GLU A 345 1.32 6.92 24.89
CA GLU A 345 0.93 7.20 26.27
C GLU A 345 1.19 8.66 26.67
N GLU A 346 2.35 9.20 26.26
CA GLU A 346 2.76 10.58 26.53
C GLU A 346 1.96 11.61 25.72
N SER A 347 1.67 11.30 24.46
CA SER A 347 1.04 12.21 23.49
C SER A 347 0.13 11.43 22.53
N PHE A 348 -1.10 11.18 22.96
CA PHE A 348 -2.09 10.49 22.13
C PHE A 348 -2.50 11.29 20.89
N THR A 349 -2.39 12.62 20.94
CA THR A 349 -2.69 13.52 19.80
C THR A 349 -1.83 13.19 18.58
N ASP A 350 -0.57 12.80 18.78
CA ASP A 350 0.36 12.43 17.69
C ASP A 350 -0.04 11.14 16.95
N PHE A 351 -0.99 10.39 17.51
CA PHE A 351 -1.51 9.13 16.97
C PHE A 351 -2.91 9.30 16.38
N LEU A 352 -3.50 10.49 16.43
CA LEU A 352 -4.77 10.78 15.76
C LEU A 352 -4.62 10.61 14.25
N GLN A 353 -5.69 10.15 13.62
CA GLN A 353 -5.65 9.84 12.19
C GLN A 353 -5.63 11.10 11.33
N PRO A 354 -4.97 11.07 10.15
CA PRO A 354 -4.85 12.24 9.28
C PRO A 354 -6.19 12.67 8.68
N ASP A 355 -7.24 11.83 8.77
CA ASP A 355 -8.59 12.14 8.31
C ASP A 355 -9.46 12.87 9.33
N LEU A 356 -8.81 13.46 10.34
CA LEU A 356 -9.42 14.34 11.32
C LEU A 356 -8.89 15.77 11.20
N GLN A 357 -9.80 16.74 11.31
CA GLN A 357 -9.49 18.16 11.46
C GLN A 357 -10.14 18.72 12.73
N PHE A 358 -9.44 19.67 13.35
CA PHE A 358 -9.83 20.26 14.62
C PHE A 358 -9.92 21.77 14.51
N SER A 359 -10.80 22.36 15.31
CA SER A 359 -10.96 23.82 15.37
C SER A 359 -9.82 24.53 16.14
N GLY A 360 -9.00 23.77 16.86
CA GLY A 360 -7.80 24.19 17.60
C GLY A 360 -7.42 23.17 18.67
N ASP A 361 -6.33 23.41 19.39
CA ASP A 361 -5.70 22.44 20.31
C ASP A 361 -6.65 21.90 21.39
N ALA A 362 -7.56 22.73 21.90
CA ALA A 362 -8.52 22.31 22.92
C ALA A 362 -9.56 21.30 22.39
N ASP A 363 -9.96 21.45 21.13
CA ASP A 363 -10.87 20.56 20.44
C ASP A 363 -10.17 19.23 20.11
N GLU A 364 -8.94 19.32 19.57
CA GLU A 364 -8.08 18.18 19.32
C GLU A 364 -7.83 17.36 20.59
N ALA A 365 -7.39 17.99 21.69
CA ALA A 365 -7.17 17.32 22.96
C ALA A 365 -8.45 16.67 23.50
N SER A 366 -9.60 17.31 23.35
CA SER A 366 -10.88 16.73 23.78
C SER A 366 -11.28 15.51 22.97
N VAL A 367 -11.05 15.51 21.65
CA VAL A 367 -11.32 14.36 20.78
C VAL A 367 -10.31 13.24 21.03
N ALA A 368 -9.03 13.58 21.20
CA ALA A 368 -7.96 12.66 21.58
C ALA A 368 -8.31 11.87 22.84
N GLU A 369 -8.69 12.57 23.91
CA GLU A 369 -9.09 11.92 25.16
C GLU A 369 -10.28 10.99 24.93
N ARG A 370 -11.31 11.46 24.22
CA ARG A 370 -12.49 10.65 23.93
C ARG A 370 -12.15 9.36 23.16
N ILE A 371 -11.24 9.42 22.20
CA ILE A 371 -10.76 8.25 21.44
C ILE A 371 -9.92 7.36 22.35
N LYS A 372 -8.97 7.93 23.12
CA LYS A 372 -8.15 7.18 24.08
C LYS A 372 -9.04 6.40 25.05
N HIS A 373 -10.00 7.07 25.69
CA HIS A 373 -10.93 6.44 26.61
C HIS A 373 -11.79 5.34 25.96
N PHE A 374 -12.19 5.49 24.69
CA PHE A 374 -12.97 4.46 23.99
C PHE A 374 -12.20 3.15 23.79
N TYR A 375 -10.89 3.21 23.52
CA TYR A 375 -10.06 2.03 23.28
C TYR A 375 -9.35 1.49 24.53
N PHE A 376 -8.90 2.39 25.40
CA PHE A 376 -8.03 2.08 26.53
C PHE A 376 -8.71 2.30 27.90
N GLY A 377 -9.83 3.01 27.96
CA GLY A 377 -10.49 3.31 29.22
C GLY A 377 -9.57 4.08 30.18
N ASP A 378 -9.33 3.51 31.36
CA ASP A 378 -8.39 4.02 32.37
C ASP A 378 -7.05 3.25 32.36
N ASP A 379 -6.88 2.29 31.45
CA ASP A 379 -5.67 1.48 31.32
C ASP A 379 -4.55 2.29 30.66
N SER A 380 -3.31 2.10 31.12
CA SER A 380 -2.11 2.71 30.52
C SER A 380 -1.74 2.01 29.21
N ILE A 381 -1.30 2.79 28.21
CA ILE A 381 -0.85 2.26 26.92
C ILE A 381 0.56 1.66 27.07
N ASN A 382 0.63 0.33 27.16
CA ASN A 382 1.88 -0.43 27.26
C ASN A 382 1.70 -1.89 26.80
N LEU A 383 2.78 -2.67 26.83
CA LEU A 383 2.79 -4.07 26.37
C LEU A 383 1.75 -4.97 27.06
N SER A 384 1.38 -4.69 28.32
CA SER A 384 0.35 -5.47 29.04
C SER A 384 -1.05 -5.29 28.44
N HIS A 385 -1.29 -4.18 27.73
CA HIS A 385 -2.55 -3.86 27.06
C HIS A 385 -2.38 -3.76 25.53
N ILE A 386 -1.40 -4.49 24.98
CA ILE A 386 -1.10 -4.47 23.53
C ILE A 386 -2.34 -4.76 22.67
N GLY A 387 -3.28 -5.60 23.14
CA GLY A 387 -4.52 -5.88 22.42
C GLY A 387 -5.38 -4.64 22.14
N GLN A 388 -5.38 -3.64 23.03
CA GLN A 388 -6.09 -2.37 22.84
C GLN A 388 -5.41 -1.50 21.77
N TYR A 389 -4.07 -1.50 21.76
CA TYR A 389 -3.26 -0.84 20.73
C TYR A 389 -3.50 -1.46 19.34
N ILE A 390 -3.48 -2.79 19.24
CA ILE A 390 -3.79 -3.50 17.99
C ILE A 390 -5.22 -3.20 17.55
N LYS A 391 -6.18 -3.17 18.48
CA LYS A 391 -7.57 -2.82 18.16
C LYS A 391 -7.68 -1.38 17.62
N TYR A 392 -7.00 -0.42 18.26
CA TYR A 392 -6.97 0.98 17.82
C TYR A 392 -6.48 1.09 16.37
N HIS A 393 -5.27 0.62 16.08
CA HIS A 393 -4.69 0.71 14.74
C HIS A 393 -5.49 -0.09 13.70
N GLY A 394 -5.98 -1.27 14.05
CA GLY A 394 -6.79 -2.06 13.12
C GLY A 394 -8.12 -1.40 12.75
N HIS A 395 -8.76 -0.77 13.73
CA HIS A 395 -9.99 -0.02 13.51
C HIS A 395 -9.75 1.21 12.65
N THR A 396 -8.77 2.04 13.03
CA THR A 396 -8.54 3.34 12.38
C THR A 396 -7.95 3.21 10.99
N MET A 397 -7.09 2.23 10.74
CA MET A 397 -6.48 2.05 9.43
C MET A 397 -7.40 1.36 8.44
N ILE A 398 -8.18 0.35 8.85
CA ILE A 398 -8.80 -0.59 7.91
C ILE A 398 -10.27 -0.89 8.23
N MET A 399 -10.61 -1.35 9.44
CA MET A 399 -11.97 -1.87 9.68
C MET A 399 -13.03 -0.78 9.52
N ILE A 400 -12.84 0.40 10.13
CA ILE A 400 -13.82 1.49 10.08
C ILE A 400 -14.00 1.99 8.64
N SER A 401 -12.91 2.18 7.90
CA SER A 401 -12.97 2.60 6.50
C SER A 401 -13.62 1.55 5.60
N SER A 402 -13.34 0.26 5.81
CA SER A 402 -13.91 -0.84 5.01
C SER A 402 -15.42 -0.94 5.15
N VAL A 403 -15.95 -0.80 6.37
CA VAL A 403 -17.40 -0.80 6.60
C VAL A 403 -18.07 0.46 6.05
N ARG A 404 -17.43 1.63 6.19
CA ARG A 404 -17.92 2.90 5.62
C ARG A 404 -17.95 2.87 4.09
N GLU A 405 -16.87 2.43 3.46
CA GLU A 405 -16.73 2.19 2.02
C GLU A 405 -17.84 1.28 1.52
N ALA A 406 -18.00 0.09 2.12
CA ALA A 406 -19.02 -0.86 1.71
C ALA A 406 -20.44 -0.28 1.83
N ARG A 407 -20.72 0.47 2.90
CA ARG A 407 -22.00 1.15 3.10
C ARG A 407 -22.26 2.23 2.05
N ASN A 408 -21.30 3.13 1.84
CA ASN A 408 -21.45 4.25 0.92
C ASN A 408 -21.58 3.76 -0.51
N ARG A 409 -20.71 2.82 -0.92
CA ARG A 409 -20.77 2.19 -2.24
C ARG A 409 -22.09 1.44 -2.46
N ALA A 410 -22.49 0.57 -1.53
CA ALA A 410 -23.75 -0.18 -1.66
C ALA A 410 -25.01 0.71 -1.70
N SER A 411 -24.94 1.93 -1.14
CA SER A 411 -26.03 2.91 -1.20
C SER A 411 -26.19 3.57 -2.57
N GLN A 412 -25.14 3.55 -3.37
CA GLN A 412 -25.05 4.19 -4.69
C GLN A 412 -24.98 3.17 -5.84
N SER A 413 -24.66 1.91 -5.53
CA SER A 413 -24.59 0.82 -6.51
C SER A 413 -25.96 0.42 -7.05
N SER A 414 -25.98 0.04 -8.32
CA SER A 414 -27.13 -0.65 -8.91
C SER A 414 -27.36 -2.03 -8.28
N VAL A 415 -28.58 -2.55 -8.39
CA VAL A 415 -28.90 -3.93 -7.93
C VAL A 415 -28.04 -4.98 -8.67
N THR A 416 -27.56 -4.68 -9.87
CA THR A 416 -26.72 -5.55 -10.69
C THR A 416 -25.22 -5.48 -10.36
N THR A 417 -24.80 -4.63 -9.41
CA THR A 417 -23.39 -4.40 -9.06
C THR A 417 -23.18 -4.57 -7.55
N PRO A 418 -23.34 -5.81 -7.04
CA PRO A 418 -23.34 -6.09 -5.62
C PRO A 418 -21.99 -5.75 -4.97
N THR A 419 -22.07 -5.21 -3.75
CA THR A 419 -20.94 -5.09 -2.83
C THR A 419 -21.03 -6.23 -1.82
N TYR A 420 -19.94 -6.97 -1.65
CA TYR A 420 -19.82 -8.01 -0.63
C TYR A 420 -18.79 -7.58 0.41
N LEU A 421 -19.05 -7.88 1.68
CA LEU A 421 -18.13 -7.59 2.76
C LEU A 421 -17.79 -8.89 3.51
N TYR A 422 -16.51 -9.10 3.84
CA TYR A 422 -16.10 -10.20 4.71
C TYR A 422 -15.21 -9.73 5.87
N GLN A 423 -15.20 -10.54 6.92
CA GLN A 423 -14.20 -10.52 7.97
C GLN A 423 -13.52 -11.89 8.03
N TYR A 424 -12.20 -11.90 8.02
CA TYR A 424 -11.40 -13.11 8.21
C TYR A 424 -10.87 -13.18 9.66
N SER A 425 -11.06 -14.31 10.34
CA SER A 425 -10.65 -14.46 11.76
C SER A 425 -9.94 -15.77 12.04
N TYR A 426 -9.77 -16.63 11.04
CA TYR A 426 -9.13 -17.92 11.21
C TYR A 426 -7.61 -17.78 11.42
N LYS A 427 -7.12 -18.28 12.56
CA LYS A 427 -5.68 -18.37 12.85
C LYS A 427 -5.24 -19.83 12.82
N GLY A 428 -4.74 -20.28 11.67
CA GLY A 428 -4.17 -21.61 11.49
C GLY A 428 -2.65 -21.59 11.33
N THR A 429 -2.08 -22.71 10.91
CA THR A 429 -0.61 -22.92 10.89
C THR A 429 0.08 -22.30 9.68
N LEU A 430 -0.68 -21.89 8.66
CA LEU A 430 -0.15 -21.22 7.47
C LEU A 430 0.00 -19.71 7.63
N GLY A 431 -0.70 -19.11 8.60
CA GLY A 431 -0.67 -17.67 8.85
C GLY A 431 0.66 -17.20 9.47
N VAL A 432 0.74 -15.91 9.74
CA VAL A 432 1.91 -15.28 10.35
C VAL A 432 2.12 -15.81 11.76
N GLU A 433 3.35 -16.23 12.05
CA GLU A 433 3.77 -16.52 13.41
C GLU A 433 3.99 -15.20 14.15
N LEU A 434 3.11 -14.90 15.10
CA LEU A 434 3.23 -13.69 15.93
C LEU A 434 4.28 -13.93 17.01
N GLU A 435 5.26 -13.01 17.10
CA GLU A 435 6.29 -13.05 18.13
C GLU A 435 5.72 -12.70 19.52
N ASP A 436 6.30 -13.27 20.58
CA ASP A 436 6.00 -12.86 21.95
C ASP A 436 6.31 -11.37 22.16
N PRO A 437 5.45 -10.60 22.88
CA PRO A 437 4.31 -11.03 23.70
C PRO A 437 2.95 -11.05 22.98
N LEU A 438 2.89 -10.95 21.65
CA LEU A 438 1.63 -10.88 20.89
C LEU A 438 0.94 -12.25 20.80
N ASN A 439 0.23 -12.63 21.88
CA ASN A 439 -0.60 -13.83 21.89
C ASN A 439 -2.07 -13.49 21.55
N LEU A 440 -2.36 -13.33 20.25
CA LEU A 440 -3.71 -13.09 19.74
C LEU A 440 -4.38 -14.40 19.29
N ASP A 441 -5.66 -14.58 19.62
CA ASP A 441 -6.43 -15.81 19.33
C ASP A 441 -7.11 -15.83 17.94
N SER A 442 -6.80 -14.86 17.07
CA SER A 442 -7.48 -14.63 15.80
C SER A 442 -6.52 -14.06 14.76
N ALA A 443 -6.93 -14.10 13.50
CA ALA A 443 -6.10 -13.76 12.34
C ALA A 443 -5.43 -12.38 12.43
N ALA A 444 -4.14 -12.34 12.13
CA ALA A 444 -3.30 -11.16 11.96
C ALA A 444 -3.39 -10.60 10.52
N HIS A 445 -2.94 -9.37 10.33
CA HIS A 445 -2.83 -8.74 9.01
C HIS A 445 -2.05 -9.64 8.03
N SER A 446 -2.57 -9.79 6.81
CA SER A 446 -2.09 -10.68 5.74
C SER A 446 -2.33 -12.18 5.93
N ASP A 447 -2.82 -12.67 7.09
CA ASP A 447 -2.95 -14.11 7.34
C ASP A 447 -3.75 -14.84 6.26
N GLU A 448 -4.80 -14.23 5.70
CA GLU A 448 -5.65 -14.88 4.72
C GLU A 448 -4.92 -15.16 3.39
N LEU A 449 -3.88 -14.40 3.09
CA LEU A 449 -3.12 -14.54 1.85
C LEU A 449 -2.32 -15.84 1.83
N ALA A 450 -1.81 -16.28 2.98
CA ALA A 450 -1.16 -17.57 3.10
C ALA A 450 -2.07 -18.72 2.62
N TYR A 451 -3.38 -18.60 2.87
CA TYR A 451 -4.38 -19.57 2.43
C TYR A 451 -4.82 -19.37 0.97
N LEU A 452 -4.63 -18.20 0.36
CA LEU A 452 -4.88 -18.05 -1.08
C LEU A 452 -3.75 -18.67 -1.90
N PHE A 453 -2.51 -18.56 -1.42
CA PHE A 453 -1.31 -18.86 -2.21
C PHE A 453 -0.56 -20.14 -1.81
N TYR A 454 -0.96 -20.82 -0.72
CA TYR A 454 -0.33 -22.07 -0.29
C TYR A 454 -0.58 -23.24 -1.25
N THR A 455 0.49 -23.89 -1.73
CA THR A 455 0.42 -25.00 -2.69
C THR A 455 0.85 -26.37 -2.16
N GLY A 456 1.17 -26.49 -0.86
CA GLY A 456 1.59 -27.77 -0.28
C GLY A 456 3.09 -28.08 -0.35
N THR A 457 3.91 -27.13 -0.82
CA THR A 457 5.37 -27.29 -0.93
C THR A 457 6.11 -27.15 0.40
N THR A 458 5.52 -26.44 1.37
CA THR A 458 6.13 -26.13 2.69
C THR A 458 5.80 -27.14 3.80
N GLY A 459 5.37 -28.36 3.44
CA GLY A 459 5.01 -29.42 4.39
C GLY A 459 3.52 -29.73 4.40
N GLN A 460 3.09 -30.70 5.21
CA GLN A 460 1.69 -31.12 5.27
C GLN A 460 0.90 -30.21 6.21
N ALA A 461 0.08 -29.30 5.66
CA ALA A 461 -0.82 -28.48 6.46
C ALA A 461 -1.94 -29.34 7.09
N PRO A 462 -2.45 -28.94 8.27
CA PRO A 462 -3.62 -29.56 8.88
C PRO A 462 -4.84 -29.56 7.95
N GLU A 463 -5.72 -30.56 8.09
CA GLU A 463 -6.95 -30.66 7.28
C GLU A 463 -7.83 -29.40 7.37
N ARG A 464 -7.84 -28.75 8.53
CA ARG A 464 -8.61 -27.51 8.73
C ARG A 464 -8.04 -26.35 7.92
N ASP A 465 -6.72 -26.19 7.89
CA ASP A 465 -6.07 -25.15 7.07
C ASP A 465 -6.36 -25.36 5.58
N LEU A 466 -6.30 -26.63 5.13
CA LEU A 466 -6.66 -27.00 3.76
C LEU A 466 -8.12 -26.70 3.44
N ALA A 467 -9.05 -26.92 4.38
CA ALA A 467 -10.46 -26.62 4.19
C ALA A 467 -10.73 -25.10 4.10
N VAL A 468 -10.07 -24.28 4.95
CA VAL A 468 -10.17 -22.82 4.88
C VAL A 468 -9.58 -22.30 3.55
N ARG A 469 -8.42 -22.82 3.15
CA ARG A 469 -7.81 -22.57 1.83
C ARG A 469 -8.79 -22.85 0.70
N ASP A 470 -9.42 -24.03 0.71
CA ASP A 470 -10.32 -24.45 -0.37
C ASP A 470 -11.58 -23.56 -0.46
N ILE A 471 -12.13 -23.15 0.68
CA ILE A 471 -13.26 -22.21 0.75
C ILE A 471 -12.88 -20.85 0.15
N LEU A 472 -11.75 -20.27 0.56
CA LEU A 472 -11.30 -18.96 0.07
C LEU A 472 -11.03 -18.98 -1.43
N VAL A 473 -10.22 -19.95 -1.89
CA VAL A 473 -9.86 -20.10 -3.31
C VAL A 473 -11.12 -20.34 -4.15
N GLU A 474 -12.06 -21.16 -3.68
CA GLU A 474 -13.33 -21.40 -4.39
C GLU A 474 -14.14 -20.10 -4.53
N ARG A 475 -14.35 -19.35 -3.43
CA ARG A 475 -15.16 -18.13 -3.45
C ARG A 475 -14.55 -17.04 -4.31
N TRP A 476 -13.24 -16.81 -4.22
CA TRP A 476 -12.53 -15.82 -5.05
C TRP A 476 -12.61 -16.23 -6.53
N SER A 477 -12.41 -17.51 -6.83
CA SER A 477 -12.49 -18.03 -8.19
C SER A 477 -13.89 -17.91 -8.79
N ASN A 478 -14.91 -18.25 -8.00
CA ASN A 478 -16.31 -18.16 -8.43
C ASN A 478 -16.74 -16.70 -8.61
N PHE A 479 -16.27 -15.81 -7.75
CA PHE A 479 -16.47 -14.37 -7.93
C PHE A 479 -15.83 -13.89 -9.24
N ALA A 480 -14.59 -14.26 -9.53
CA ALA A 480 -13.94 -13.89 -10.79
C ALA A 480 -14.70 -14.40 -12.03
N LYS A 481 -15.24 -15.62 -11.96
CA LYS A 481 -16.05 -16.25 -13.02
C LYS A 481 -17.42 -15.63 -13.21
N THR A 482 -18.11 -15.30 -12.12
CA THR A 482 -19.57 -15.06 -12.15
C THR A 482 -19.99 -13.70 -11.62
N GLY A 483 -19.18 -13.06 -10.79
CA GLY A 483 -19.55 -11.87 -10.00
C GLY A 483 -20.24 -12.20 -8.68
N GLU A 484 -20.40 -13.50 -8.36
CA GLU A 484 -20.97 -13.97 -7.11
C GLU A 484 -19.99 -14.92 -6.39
N PRO A 485 -19.65 -14.68 -5.11
CA PRO A 485 -18.71 -15.51 -4.36
C PRO A 485 -19.39 -16.77 -3.81
N THR A 486 -20.01 -17.55 -4.70
CA THR A 486 -20.68 -18.81 -4.34
C THR A 486 -19.68 -19.88 -3.90
N SER A 487 -20.16 -20.85 -3.12
CA SER A 487 -19.35 -21.98 -2.66
C SER A 487 -20.19 -23.25 -2.69
N THR A 488 -19.57 -24.37 -3.08
CA THR A 488 -20.14 -25.72 -2.96
C THR A 488 -19.58 -26.47 -1.75
N THR A 489 -18.51 -25.94 -1.14
CA THR A 489 -17.87 -26.47 0.07
C THR A 489 -18.50 -25.94 1.36
N SER A 490 -19.44 -24.99 1.26
CA SER A 490 -20.12 -24.37 2.40
C SER A 490 -21.59 -24.10 2.13
N ASP A 491 -22.44 -24.39 3.11
CA ASP A 491 -23.88 -24.09 3.09
C ASP A 491 -24.17 -22.61 3.38
N ILE A 492 -23.15 -21.80 3.72
CA ILE A 492 -23.31 -20.38 4.02
C ILE A 492 -23.42 -19.57 2.75
N VAL A 493 -24.58 -18.92 2.58
CA VAL A 493 -24.84 -17.96 1.51
C VAL A 493 -24.23 -16.61 1.89
N TRP A 494 -23.22 -16.17 1.13
CA TRP A 494 -22.65 -14.83 1.26
C TRP A 494 -23.57 -13.82 0.59
N ARG A 495 -24.35 -13.10 1.40
CA ARG A 495 -25.28 -12.08 0.92
C ARG A 495 -24.55 -10.76 0.63
N PRO A 496 -24.97 -10.00 -0.39
CA PRO A 496 -24.46 -8.65 -0.62
C PRO A 496 -24.72 -7.75 0.59
N PHE A 497 -23.74 -6.90 0.90
CA PHE A 497 -23.89 -5.76 1.78
C PHE A 497 -24.86 -4.76 1.15
N THR A 498 -25.76 -4.19 1.96
CA THR A 498 -26.70 -3.16 1.54
C THR A 498 -26.77 -2.06 2.59
N ALA A 499 -27.28 -0.89 2.20
CA ALA A 499 -27.50 0.20 3.15
C ALA A 499 -28.45 -0.17 4.31
N VAL A 500 -29.36 -1.12 4.09
CA VAL A 500 -30.32 -1.60 5.11
C VAL A 500 -29.77 -2.78 5.91
N ASN A 501 -29.13 -3.72 5.22
CA ASN A 501 -28.59 -4.93 5.81
C ASN A 501 -27.07 -4.96 5.62
N SER A 502 -26.35 -4.69 6.70
CA SER A 502 -24.90 -4.79 6.76
C SER A 502 -24.47 -6.25 6.94
N TYR A 503 -24.65 -7.07 5.89
CA TYR A 503 -24.25 -8.47 5.89
C TYR A 503 -22.73 -8.62 5.72
N PHE A 504 -22.15 -9.54 6.49
CA PHE A 504 -20.76 -9.95 6.37
C PHE A 504 -20.71 -11.47 6.20
N LEU A 505 -19.80 -11.95 5.38
CA LEU A 505 -19.29 -13.31 5.53
C LEU A 505 -18.22 -13.28 6.62
N HIS A 506 -18.29 -14.19 7.59
CA HIS A 506 -17.27 -14.32 8.63
C HIS A 506 -16.60 -15.67 8.49
N ILE A 507 -15.31 -15.66 8.16
CA ILE A 507 -14.45 -16.84 8.25
C ILE A 507 -14.02 -16.96 9.71
N LEU A 508 -14.49 -18.01 10.38
CA LEU A 508 -14.50 -18.09 11.84
C LEU A 508 -13.10 -18.24 12.44
N ALA A 509 -12.90 -17.65 13.63
CA ALA A 509 -11.76 -17.98 14.48
C ALA A 509 -11.86 -19.41 15.00
N ASP A 510 -10.73 -20.01 15.35
CA ASP A 510 -10.68 -21.39 15.86
C ASP A 510 -11.51 -21.58 17.15
N THR A 511 -11.54 -20.54 17.99
CA THR A 511 -12.35 -20.47 19.22
C THR A 511 -13.86 -20.46 18.93
N ASP A 512 -14.30 -19.81 17.84
CA ASP A 512 -15.70 -19.72 17.43
C ASP A 512 -16.20 -20.96 16.69
N ILE A 513 -15.27 -21.70 16.06
CA ILE A 513 -15.57 -22.97 15.39
C ILE A 513 -16.02 -23.99 16.43
N GLY A 514 -15.29 -24.18 17.53
CA GLY A 514 -15.69 -25.11 18.61
C GLY A 514 -16.15 -26.49 18.09
N THR A 515 -17.43 -26.85 18.32
CA THR A 515 -18.06 -28.08 17.77
C THR A 515 -18.94 -27.84 16.53
N ARG A 516 -18.89 -26.64 15.92
CA ARG A 516 -19.65 -26.33 14.71
C ARG A 516 -19.11 -27.13 13.53
N SER A 517 -20.01 -27.51 12.64
CA SER A 517 -19.65 -28.18 11.38
C SER A 517 -19.21 -27.21 10.28
N SER A 518 -19.44 -25.91 10.45
CA SER A 518 -19.13 -24.86 9.46
C SER A 518 -17.91 -24.05 9.88
N LEU A 519 -17.04 -23.74 8.92
CA LEU A 519 -15.90 -22.82 9.06
C LEU A 519 -16.28 -21.35 8.81
N GLU A 520 -17.52 -21.12 8.39
CA GLU A 520 -18.03 -19.80 8.05
C GLU A 520 -19.35 -19.52 8.76
N SER A 521 -19.68 -18.24 8.90
CA SER A 521 -20.99 -17.79 9.31
C SER A 521 -21.40 -16.50 8.58
N SER A 522 -22.68 -16.16 8.63
CA SER A 522 -23.16 -14.86 8.17
C SER A 522 -23.44 -13.98 9.38
N LEU A 523 -22.80 -12.81 9.44
CA LEU A 523 -23.04 -11.81 10.47
C LEU A 523 -23.88 -10.66 9.92
N VAL A 524 -24.59 -9.99 10.82
CA VAL A 524 -25.35 -8.76 10.52
C VAL A 524 -24.92 -7.69 11.49
N ASN A 525 -24.29 -6.63 10.97
CA ASN A 525 -23.84 -5.47 11.73
C ASN A 525 -23.02 -5.79 13.01
N PRO A 526 -21.94 -6.60 12.91
CA PRO A 526 -21.15 -6.99 14.08
C PRO A 526 -20.41 -5.82 14.76
N TYR A 527 -20.14 -4.73 14.04
CA TYR A 527 -19.37 -3.56 14.51
C TYR A 527 -20.24 -2.31 14.77
N GLY A 528 -21.53 -2.50 15.09
CA GLY A 528 -22.47 -1.38 15.21
C GLY A 528 -22.04 -0.30 16.21
N THR A 529 -21.46 -0.67 17.35
CA THR A 529 -20.99 0.26 18.38
C THR A 529 -19.76 1.05 17.93
N ASP A 530 -18.76 0.37 17.39
CA ASP A 530 -17.52 1.02 16.92
C ASP A 530 -17.82 1.97 15.75
N ILE A 531 -18.65 1.55 14.80
CA ILE A 531 -19.05 2.39 13.67
C ILE A 531 -19.84 3.61 14.14
N PHE A 532 -20.78 3.45 15.06
CA PHE A 532 -21.54 4.59 15.61
C PHE A 532 -20.62 5.59 16.32
N PHE A 533 -19.64 5.11 17.10
CA PHE A 533 -18.68 5.97 17.78
C PHE A 533 -17.88 6.83 16.78
N TRP A 534 -17.34 6.20 15.73
CA TRP A 534 -16.57 6.91 14.70
C TRP A 534 -17.44 7.81 13.82
N GLU A 535 -18.66 7.41 13.49
CA GLU A 535 -19.59 8.28 12.75
C GLU A 535 -19.92 9.57 13.52
N ASP A 536 -20.04 9.52 14.85
CA ASP A 536 -20.23 10.71 15.66
C ASP A 536 -19.01 11.65 15.60
N ILE A 537 -17.79 11.10 15.68
CA ILE A 537 -16.55 11.90 15.51
C ILE A 537 -16.50 12.50 14.09
N TYR A 538 -16.67 11.68 13.07
CA TYR A 538 -16.60 12.10 11.67
C TYR A 538 -17.68 13.10 11.28
N SER A 539 -18.83 13.11 11.97
CA SER A 539 -19.88 14.11 11.72
C SER A 539 -19.43 15.56 11.92
N LYS A 540 -18.36 15.78 12.68
CA LYS A 540 -17.79 17.10 12.98
C LYS A 540 -16.35 17.26 12.50
N HIS A 541 -15.55 16.20 12.59
CA HIS A 541 -14.10 16.27 12.44
C HIS A 541 -13.58 15.62 11.16
N PHE A 542 -14.42 15.00 10.32
CA PHE A 542 -13.91 14.35 9.11
C PHE A 542 -13.24 15.37 8.17
N LEU A 543 -11.97 15.11 7.84
CA LEU A 543 -11.21 15.79 6.82
C LEU A 543 -11.16 14.89 5.58
N ASP A 544 -11.77 15.36 4.49
CA ASP A 544 -11.68 14.67 3.19
C ASP A 544 -10.26 14.83 2.60
N ALA A 545 -9.91 14.01 1.63
CA ALA A 545 -8.65 14.14 0.91
C ALA A 545 -8.54 15.50 0.21
N GLU A 546 -7.34 16.08 0.18
CA GLU A 546 -7.09 17.35 -0.49
C GLU A 546 -5.65 17.45 -0.98
N SER A 547 -5.43 18.35 -1.95
CA SER A 547 -4.11 18.64 -2.49
C SER A 547 -3.90 20.15 -2.62
N SER A 548 -2.68 20.59 -2.36
CA SER A 548 -2.18 21.92 -2.64
C SER A 548 -1.05 21.89 -3.68
N TRP A 549 -0.93 22.98 -4.44
CA TRP A 549 0.16 23.20 -5.40
C TRP A 549 0.90 24.52 -5.15
N VAL A 550 0.67 25.11 -3.98
CA VAL A 550 1.30 26.35 -3.53
C VAL A 550 2.01 26.06 -2.22
N ILE A 551 3.30 26.37 -2.18
CA ILE A 551 4.05 26.41 -0.92
C ILE A 551 3.72 27.76 -0.29
N THR A 552 2.94 27.76 0.80
CA THR A 552 2.75 28.94 1.63
C THR A 552 3.96 29.09 2.54
N ASP A 553 4.49 30.30 2.68
CA ASP A 553 5.57 30.57 3.64
C ASP A 553 5.12 30.08 5.02
N ARG A 554 5.84 29.07 5.55
CA ARG A 554 5.70 28.67 6.95
C ARG A 554 6.26 29.86 7.73
N ASN A 555 5.40 30.69 8.32
CA ASN A 555 5.87 31.74 9.22
C ASN A 555 6.75 31.06 10.29
N GLU A 556 8.00 31.52 10.42
CA GLU A 556 8.98 31.02 11.39
C GLU A 556 8.55 31.24 12.87
N ASP A 557 7.36 31.80 13.10
CA ASP A 557 6.87 32.24 14.41
C ASP A 557 6.10 31.16 15.21
N GLU A 558 5.80 29.98 14.65
CA GLU A 558 5.10 28.92 15.41
C GLU A 558 6.01 28.09 16.34
N ASN A 559 7.33 28.36 16.39
CA ASN A 559 8.27 27.64 17.26
C ASN A 559 9.08 28.51 18.25
N ASP A 560 8.64 29.74 18.56
CA ASP A 560 9.23 30.53 19.66
C ASP A 560 8.32 30.56 20.91
N PRO A 561 8.65 29.82 22.00
CA PRO A 561 7.85 29.80 23.21
C PRO A 561 7.94 31.08 24.06
N THR A 562 8.50 32.20 23.55
CA THR A 562 8.81 33.38 24.39
C THR A 562 8.07 34.68 24.10
N THR A 563 7.00 34.72 23.31
CA THR A 563 6.21 35.97 23.14
C THR A 563 4.69 35.82 23.17
N ALA A 564 4.15 35.32 24.28
CA ALA A 564 2.75 35.56 24.61
C ALA A 564 2.56 36.93 25.30
N ALA A 565 2.03 37.92 24.59
CA ALA A 565 1.42 39.11 25.21
C ALA A 565 0.15 39.55 24.45
N PRO A 566 -0.92 39.94 25.16
CA PRO A 566 -2.28 40.01 24.60
C PRO A 566 -2.56 41.33 23.87
N THR A 567 -3.30 41.26 22.77
CA THR A 567 -3.84 42.42 22.05
C THR A 567 -5.24 42.77 22.55
N THR A 568 -5.38 43.95 23.18
CA THR A 568 -6.67 44.61 23.43
C THR A 568 -6.71 45.95 22.73
N ALA A 569 -7.82 46.27 22.05
CA ALA A 569 -8.01 47.51 21.29
C ALA A 569 -8.88 48.55 22.02
N ALA A 570 -8.50 49.83 21.77
CA ALA A 570 -9.25 51.11 21.80
C ALA A 570 -9.23 52.03 23.06
N PRO A 571 -8.90 53.35 22.91
CA PRO A 571 -8.90 54.42 23.95
C PRO A 571 -10.10 55.40 23.76
N PRO A 572 -10.22 56.64 24.36
CA PRO A 572 -9.33 57.42 25.26
C PRO A 572 -10.02 58.18 26.46
N THR A 573 -9.24 58.82 27.37
CA THR A 573 -9.27 60.28 27.75
C THR A 573 -8.47 60.63 29.04
N ASP A 574 -7.74 61.76 28.97
CA ASP A 574 -7.34 62.76 29.99
C ASP A 574 -6.26 62.52 31.10
N ALA A 575 -5.09 63.14 30.83
CA ALA A 575 -4.04 63.87 31.60
C ALA A 575 -4.21 64.25 33.11
N PRO A 576 -3.19 64.83 33.83
CA PRO A 576 -1.72 64.93 33.59
C PRO A 576 -0.75 64.71 34.81
N ALA A 577 0.56 64.59 34.48
CA ALA A 577 1.80 65.12 35.10
C ALA A 577 2.25 64.74 36.53
N THR A 578 3.54 64.33 36.67
CA THR A 578 4.65 65.11 37.29
C THR A 578 6.03 64.40 37.21
N ASP A 579 7.05 65.16 36.75
CA ASP A 579 8.47 65.28 37.16
C ASP A 579 9.48 64.08 37.22
N ALA A 580 10.37 64.02 36.21
CA ALA A 580 11.85 64.25 36.20
C ALA A 580 12.79 63.83 37.39
N PRO A 581 14.14 63.73 37.24
CA PRO A 581 15.00 63.43 36.06
C PRO A 581 16.30 62.58 36.32
N ALA A 582 16.93 62.14 35.20
CA ALA A 582 18.36 62.12 34.81
C ALA A 582 19.52 61.53 35.68
N ALA A 583 20.40 60.74 35.01
CA ALA A 583 21.90 60.87 34.96
C ALA A 583 22.54 59.63 34.26
N THR A 584 23.02 59.68 33.00
CA THR A 584 24.43 59.91 32.51
C THR A 584 25.49 58.82 32.78
N THR A 585 25.79 58.01 31.74
CA THR A 585 27.09 57.66 31.04
C THR A 585 28.47 57.69 31.78
N PRO A 586 29.60 57.12 31.26
CA PRO A 586 29.90 56.30 30.04
C PRO A 586 30.84 55.04 30.24
N ALA A 587 31.21 54.39 29.13
CA ALA A 587 32.07 53.20 28.90
C ALA A 587 33.57 53.30 29.32
N PRO A 588 34.39 52.24 29.16
CA PRO A 588 35.13 52.05 27.89
C PRO A 588 35.42 50.60 27.44
N ASP A 589 35.93 50.53 26.20
CA ASP A 589 36.33 49.38 25.37
C ASP A 589 37.31 48.36 25.97
N GLY A 590 37.24 47.13 25.45
CA GLY A 590 38.24 46.08 25.64
C GLY A 590 38.03 44.90 24.67
N ASP A 591 38.65 44.98 23.51
CA ASP A 591 38.76 43.94 22.48
C ASP A 591 39.72 42.82 22.94
N ALA A 592 39.30 41.56 22.90
CA ALA A 592 40.17 40.38 22.97
C ALA A 592 39.44 39.14 22.42
N THR A 593 39.76 38.83 21.18
CA THR A 593 39.41 37.63 20.44
C THR A 593 39.95 36.36 21.10
N THR A 594 39.08 35.38 21.34
CA THR A 594 39.44 33.95 21.47
C THR A 594 38.30 33.10 20.91
N GLU A 595 38.47 32.61 19.67
CA GLU A 595 37.61 31.59 19.07
C GLU A 595 37.84 30.24 19.75
N ALA A 596 36.76 29.59 20.17
CA ALA A 596 36.73 28.14 20.43
C ALA A 596 36.36 27.42 19.12
N PRO A 597 37.02 26.30 18.76
CA PRO A 597 36.76 25.63 17.49
C PRO A 597 35.40 24.91 17.52
N SER A 598 34.59 25.14 16.48
CA SER A 598 33.33 24.45 16.27
C SER A 598 33.57 22.98 15.87
N SER A 599 32.77 22.10 16.48
CA SER A 599 32.77 20.64 16.39
C SER A 599 32.43 20.05 15.02
N ALA A 600 32.29 20.87 13.97
CA ALA A 600 31.99 20.39 12.61
C ALA A 600 33.24 19.99 11.80
N SER A 601 34.42 20.52 12.14
CA SER A 601 35.66 20.26 11.39
C SER A 601 36.41 19.00 11.85
N THR A 602 36.09 18.48 13.04
CA THR A 602 36.67 17.23 13.57
C THR A 602 35.96 16.00 13.03
N ALA A 603 34.65 16.08 12.77
CA ALA A 603 33.85 14.96 12.24
C ALA A 603 34.23 14.59 10.79
N VAL A 604 34.57 15.58 9.95
CA VAL A 604 35.01 15.33 8.56
C VAL A 604 36.40 14.66 8.51
N GLY A 605 37.25 14.91 9.51
CA GLY A 605 38.57 14.30 9.63
C GLY A 605 38.54 12.80 9.95
N TYR A 606 37.56 12.35 10.73
CA TYR A 606 37.43 10.93 11.09
C TYR A 606 36.83 10.09 9.94
N THR A 607 35.92 10.65 9.14
CA THR A 607 35.31 9.94 8.01
C THR A 607 36.32 9.64 6.89
N LEU A 608 37.25 10.57 6.60
CA LEU A 608 38.32 10.33 5.62
C LEU A 608 39.36 9.29 6.09
N LEU A 609 39.60 9.21 7.40
CA LEU A 609 40.53 8.23 7.99
C LEU A 609 39.96 6.80 7.99
N ILE A 610 38.64 6.65 8.13
CA ILE A 610 37.96 5.35 8.08
C ILE A 610 37.90 4.83 6.63
N VAL A 611 37.60 5.69 5.65
CA VAL A 611 37.57 5.29 4.23
C VAL A 611 38.96 4.91 3.69
N THR A 612 40.02 5.55 4.19
CA THR A 612 41.41 5.17 3.86
C THR A 612 41.86 3.87 4.55
N LEU A 613 41.34 3.55 5.74
CA LEU A 613 41.61 2.28 6.42
C LEU A 613 40.92 1.08 5.73
N PHE A 614 39.69 1.25 5.25
CA PHE A 614 38.96 0.20 4.52
C PHE A 614 39.55 -0.09 3.14
N THR A 615 40.07 0.93 2.45
CA THR A 615 40.76 0.76 1.16
C THR A 615 42.14 0.09 1.32
N LEU A 616 42.86 0.33 2.43
CA LEU A 616 44.09 -0.42 2.74
C LEU A 616 43.82 -1.89 3.11
N LEU A 617 42.74 -2.17 3.85
CA LEU A 617 42.35 -3.54 4.22
C LEU A 617 41.86 -4.38 3.01
N SER A 618 41.17 -3.74 2.06
CA SER A 618 40.77 -4.33 0.77
C SER A 618 41.98 -4.77 -0.08
N HIS A 619 43.05 -3.97 -0.10
CA HIS A 619 44.28 -4.32 -0.82
C HIS A 619 45.15 -5.39 -0.12
N LEU A 620 45.05 -5.53 1.21
CA LEU A 620 45.71 -6.63 1.94
C LEU A 620 44.99 -7.97 1.76
N HIS A 621 43.65 -7.98 1.62
CA HIS A 621 42.90 -9.21 1.34
C HIS A 621 43.10 -9.73 -0.10
N SER A 622 43.34 -8.83 -1.06
CA SER A 622 43.54 -9.20 -2.46
C SER A 622 44.93 -9.76 -2.76
N SER A 623 45.88 -9.67 -1.82
CA SER A 623 47.27 -10.13 -2.00
C SER A 623 47.58 -11.48 -1.33
N GLN A 624 46.63 -12.10 -0.60
CA GLN A 624 46.78 -13.45 -0.03
C GLN A 624 46.00 -14.55 -0.78
N LEU A 625 45.39 -14.24 -1.94
CA LEU A 625 44.73 -15.21 -2.81
C LEU A 625 45.54 -15.58 -4.07
N LEU A 626 46.80 -15.16 -4.14
CA LEU A 626 47.77 -15.56 -5.17
C LEU A 626 49.11 -15.93 -4.51
N SER A 627 49.13 -17.06 -3.79
CA SER A 627 50.31 -17.89 -3.55
C SER A 627 49.91 -19.35 -3.35
#